data_AF-A0AAV2M2E6-F1
#
_entry.id   AF-A0AAV2M2E6-F1
#
_cell.length_a   1.000
_cell.length_b   1.000
_cell.length_c   1.000
_cell.angle_alpha   90.00
_cell.angle_beta   90.00
_cell.angle_gamma   90.00
#
_symmetry.space_group_name_H-M   'P 1'
#
loop_
_entity.id
_entity.type
_entity.pdbx_description
1 polymer ?
#
loop_
_entity_poly.entity_id
_entity_poly.type
_entity_poly.pdbx_seq_one_letter_code
_entity_poly.pdbx_strand_id
1 'polypeptide(L)'
;MLQREEGATVQMLQREEGATVLMLQREEGATVLMLQREEGATVQMLQREEGATVLRLQREEGATVLRLQREEGATVQMLQREEGATVLMLQREEGATVQMLQREEGATVQMLQREEGATVLMLQREEGATVLMLQREEGATVLMLQREEGATVLRLQREEGLQS
;
A
#
# COMPACT_ATOMS: atom_id res chain seq x y z
N MET A 1 -10.12 4.10 14.61
CA MET A 1 -9.04 4.78 15.36
C MET A 1 -8.60 6.01 14.59
N LEU A 2 -8.39 7.15 15.27
CA LEU A 2 -7.84 8.37 14.69
C LEU A 2 -6.55 8.71 15.43
N GLN A 3 -5.46 8.92 14.71
CA GLN A 3 -4.16 9.28 15.26
C GLN A 3 -3.55 10.43 14.45
N ARG A 4 -2.88 11.34 15.16
CA ARG A 4 -2.05 12.38 14.59
C ARG A 4 -0.82 12.55 15.46
N GLU A 5 0.36 12.40 14.88
CA GLU A 5 1.62 12.47 15.62
C GLU A 5 2.64 13.31 14.84
N GLU A 6 3.44 14.08 15.59
CA GLU A 6 4.46 14.99 15.07
C GLU A 6 5.77 14.73 15.83
N GLY A 7 6.83 14.33 15.12
CA GLY A 7 8.17 14.12 15.70
C GLY A 7 8.27 12.97 16.72
N ALA A 8 7.34 12.00 16.68
CA ALA A 8 7.25 10.90 17.64
C ALA A 8 7.60 9.53 17.01
N THR A 9 7.81 8.54 17.87
CA THR A 9 7.81 7.12 17.46
C THR A 9 6.46 6.51 17.77
N VAL A 10 5.78 6.02 16.75
CA VAL A 10 4.45 5.40 16.85
C VAL A 10 4.58 3.90 16.65
N GLN A 11 4.00 3.13 17.56
CA GLN A 11 3.88 1.69 17.41
C GLN A 11 2.42 1.28 17.52
N MET A 12 1.96 0.51 16.53
CA MET A 12 0.59 0.01 16.49
C MET A 12 0.57 -1.49 16.21
N LEU A 13 -0.23 -2.19 17.02
CA LEU A 13 -0.53 -3.60 16.85
C LEU A 13 -2.05 -3.80 16.88
N GLN A 14 -2.62 -4.37 15.82
CA GLN A 14 -4.05 -4.66 15.74
C GLN A 14 -4.29 -6.09 15.25
N ARG A 15 -5.32 -6.70 15.82
CA ARG A 15 -5.87 -7.98 15.41
C ARG A 15 -7.38 -7.94 15.53
N GLU A 16 -8.08 -8.20 14.44
CA GLU A 16 -9.55 -8.13 14.40
C GLU A 16 -10.10 -9.31 13.59
N GLU A 17 -11.26 -9.82 14.02
CA GLU A 17 -11.96 -10.94 13.39
C GLU A 17 -13.44 -10.57 13.23
N GLY A 18 -13.97 -10.62 12.01
CA GLY A 18 -15.40 -10.39 11.73
C GLY A 18 -15.89 -8.96 12.01
N ALA A 19 -14.98 -7.98 12.04
CA ALA A 19 -15.28 -6.60 12.42
C ALA A 19 -15.28 -5.63 11.23
N THR A 20 -15.81 -4.43 11.46
CA THR A 20 -15.55 -3.28 10.58
C THR A 20 -14.50 -2.38 11.22
N VAL A 21 -13.36 -2.22 10.56
CA VAL A 21 -12.22 -1.44 11.03
C VAL A 21 -12.11 -0.15 10.21
N LEU A 22 -12.11 0.98 10.90
CA LEU A 22 -11.87 2.29 10.30
C LEU A 22 -10.62 2.91 10.93
N MET A 23 -9.62 3.25 10.12
CA MET A 23 -8.38 3.89 10.55
C MET A 23 -8.11 5.18 9.79
N LEU A 24 -7.80 6.23 10.55
CA LEU A 24 -7.37 7.53 10.05
C LEU A 24 -6.03 7.88 10.73
N GLN A 25 -4.99 8.07 9.94
CA GLN A 25 -3.65 8.42 10.43
C GLN A 25 -3.06 9.58 9.67
N ARG A 26 -2.41 10.47 10.41
CA ARG A 26 -1.59 11.55 9.87
C ARG A 26 -0.32 11.69 10.68
N GLU A 27 0.81 11.54 10.01
CA GLU A 27 2.11 11.45 10.65
C GLU A 27 3.06 12.43 9.96
N GLU A 28 3.73 13.26 10.74
CA GLU A 28 4.66 14.28 10.23
C GLU A 28 5.99 14.21 10.99
N GLY A 29 7.08 13.95 10.26
CA GLY A 29 8.41 13.80 10.84
C GLY A 29 8.54 12.64 11.85
N ALA A 30 7.64 11.66 11.77
CA ALA A 30 7.53 10.55 12.71
C ALA A 30 8.25 9.28 12.23
N THR A 31 8.52 8.35 13.16
CA THR A 31 8.88 6.97 12.85
C THR A 31 7.72 6.05 13.24
N VAL A 32 7.13 5.37 12.26
CA VAL A 32 5.91 4.57 12.45
C VAL A 32 6.19 3.11 12.19
N LEU A 33 5.79 2.27 13.15
CA LEU A 33 5.79 0.82 13.00
C LEU A 33 4.38 0.27 13.22
N MET A 34 3.86 -0.42 12.21
CA MET A 34 2.51 -0.96 12.24
C MET A 34 2.49 -2.44 11.88
N LEU A 35 1.81 -3.22 12.72
CA LEU A 35 1.47 -4.62 12.49
C LEU A 35 -0.05 -4.80 12.56
N GLN A 36 -0.65 -5.29 11.48
CA GLN A 36 -2.08 -5.57 11.43
C GLN A 36 -2.34 -6.99 10.95
N ARG A 37 -3.34 -7.64 11.56
CA ARG A 37 -3.91 -8.89 11.08
C ARG A 37 -5.43 -8.82 11.16
N GLU A 38 -6.09 -9.12 10.06
CA GLU A 38 -7.53 -8.97 9.91
C GLU A 38 -8.09 -10.24 9.26
N GLU A 39 -9.15 -10.79 9.82
CA GLU A 39 -9.78 -12.02 9.30
C GLU A 39 -11.30 -11.80 9.17
N GLY A 40 -11.84 -12.03 7.98
CA GLY A 40 -13.27 -11.83 7.69
C GLY A 40 -13.77 -10.41 7.94
N ALA A 41 -12.87 -9.42 7.91
CA ALA A 41 -13.15 -8.04 8.28
C ALA A 41 -13.49 -7.16 7.07
N THR A 42 -14.14 -6.02 7.33
CA THR A 42 -14.22 -4.90 6.39
C THR A 42 -13.34 -3.78 6.89
N VAL A 43 -12.27 -3.46 6.15
CA VAL A 43 -11.24 -2.53 6.58
C VAL A 43 -11.22 -1.31 5.68
N GLN A 44 -11.28 -0.11 6.26
CA GLN A 44 -10.97 1.14 5.55
C GLN A 44 -9.85 1.89 6.25
N MET A 45 -8.81 2.22 5.50
CA MET A 45 -7.65 2.94 6.00
C MET A 45 -7.37 4.17 5.16
N LEU A 46 -7.19 5.31 5.83
CA LEU A 46 -6.68 6.54 5.25
C LEU A 46 -5.43 6.96 6.01
N GLN A 47 -4.32 7.07 5.29
CA GLN A 47 -3.00 7.37 5.84
C GLN A 47 -2.39 8.54 5.09
N ARG A 48 -1.78 9.47 5.84
CA ARG A 48 -1.02 10.60 5.30
C ARG A 48 0.30 10.72 6.03
N GLU A 49 1.39 10.62 5.29
CA GLU A 49 2.73 10.58 5.84
C GLU A 49 3.54 11.72 5.20
N GLU A 50 4.12 12.61 6.00
CA GLU A 50 4.91 13.74 5.53
C GLU A 50 6.28 13.75 6.23
N GLY A 51 7.36 13.58 5.47
CA GLY A 51 8.72 13.50 6.03
C GLY A 51 8.91 12.35 7.04
N ALA A 52 8.05 11.33 7.00
CA ALA A 52 8.03 10.23 7.95
C ALA A 52 8.85 9.02 7.46
N THR A 53 9.27 8.17 8.41
CA THR A 53 9.82 6.83 8.13
C THR A 53 8.83 5.78 8.61
N VAL A 54 8.31 4.97 7.68
CA VAL A 54 7.19 4.07 7.96
C VAL A 54 7.54 2.63 7.61
N LEU A 55 7.26 1.72 8.54
CA LEU A 55 7.26 0.27 8.30
C LEU A 55 5.89 -0.31 8.62
N ARG A 56 5.24 -0.88 7.60
CA ARG A 56 3.92 -1.50 7.70
C ARG A 56 3.98 -2.98 7.32
N LEU A 57 3.36 -3.81 8.13
CA LEU A 57 3.24 -5.24 7.89
C LEU A 57 1.78 -5.66 8.14
N GLN A 58 1.10 -6.04 7.06
CA GLN A 58 -0.34 -6.29 7.04
C GLN A 58 -0.62 -7.70 6.55
N ARG A 59 -1.60 -8.35 7.19
CA ARG A 59 -2.13 -9.66 6.78
C ARG A 59 -3.64 -9.63 6.82
N GLU A 60 -4.26 -9.98 5.72
CA GLU A 60 -5.70 -9.96 5.58
C GLU A 60 -6.15 -11.30 5.01
N GLU A 61 -7.15 -11.91 5.62
CA GLU A 61 -7.70 -13.19 5.21
C GLU A 61 -9.22 -13.10 5.09
N GLY A 62 -9.77 -13.37 3.91
CA GLY A 62 -11.22 -13.26 3.66
C GLY A 62 -11.80 -11.85 3.87
N ALA A 63 -10.95 -10.82 3.81
CA ALA A 63 -11.33 -9.44 4.13
C ALA A 63 -11.76 -8.64 2.89
N THR A 64 -12.53 -7.57 3.11
CA THR A 64 -12.74 -6.50 2.13
C THR A 64 -12.02 -5.24 2.58
N VAL A 65 -11.05 -4.80 1.79
CA VAL A 65 -10.08 -3.77 2.20
C VAL A 65 -10.11 -2.59 1.24
N LEU A 66 -10.19 -1.38 1.79
CA LEU A 66 -10.01 -0.13 1.07
C LEU A 66 -8.89 0.68 1.71
N ARG A 67 -7.82 0.94 0.94
CA ARG A 67 -6.63 1.68 1.40
C ARG A 67 -6.45 2.95 0.56
N LEU A 68 -6.38 4.09 1.23
CA LEU A 68 -6.04 5.39 0.67
C LEU A 68 -4.78 5.92 1.34
N GLN A 69 -3.72 6.11 0.57
CA GLN A 69 -2.41 6.48 1.08
C GLN A 69 -1.86 7.68 0.32
N ARG A 70 -1.33 8.65 1.07
CA ARG A 70 -0.59 9.79 0.53
C ARG A 70 0.72 9.93 1.27
N GLU A 71 1.81 9.98 0.53
CA GLU A 71 3.17 10.00 1.06
C GLU A 71 3.93 11.16 0.41
N GLU A 72 4.48 12.05 1.23
CA GLU A 72 5.18 13.26 0.76
C GLU A 72 6.54 13.35 1.45
N GLY A 73 7.62 13.25 0.67
CA GLY A 73 8.99 13.22 1.21
C GLY A 73 9.26 12.10 2.22
N ALA A 74 8.44 11.04 2.20
CA ALA A 74 8.49 9.94 3.17
C ALA A 74 9.40 8.79 2.69
N THR A 75 9.88 7.99 3.63
CA THR A 75 10.50 6.68 3.35
C THR A 75 9.61 5.58 3.89
N VAL A 76 9.09 4.73 3.01
CA VAL A 76 8.07 3.74 3.37
C VAL A 76 8.47 2.34 2.93
N GLN A 77 8.29 1.39 3.84
CA GLN A 77 8.36 -0.05 3.57
C GLN A 77 7.03 -0.71 3.92
N MET A 78 6.46 -1.42 2.96
CA MET A 78 5.20 -2.15 3.12
C MET A 78 5.37 -3.61 2.77
N LEU A 79 4.96 -4.48 3.69
CA LEU A 79 4.75 -5.90 3.44
C LEU A 79 3.27 -6.23 3.60
N GLN A 80 2.66 -6.76 2.54
CA GLN A 80 1.24 -7.12 2.54
C GLN A 80 1.07 -8.58 2.12
N ARG A 81 0.18 -9.27 2.82
CA ARG A 81 -0.29 -10.61 2.46
C ARG A 81 -1.80 -10.63 2.49
N GLU A 82 -2.38 -11.02 1.37
CA GLU A 82 -3.82 -10.99 1.15
C GLU A 82 -4.25 -12.38 0.67
N GLU A 83 -5.12 -13.05 1.42
CA GLU A 83 -5.62 -14.39 1.08
C GLU A 83 -7.15 -14.38 1.00
N GLY A 84 -7.70 -14.78 -0.16
CA GLY A 84 -9.15 -14.78 -0.38
C GLY A 84 -9.81 -13.40 -0.20
N ALA A 85 -9.04 -12.32 -0.31
CA ALA A 85 -9.47 -10.96 0.00
C ALA A 85 -9.92 -10.19 -1.24
N THR A 86 -10.71 -9.14 -1.04
CA THR A 86 -10.98 -8.11 -2.06
C THR A 86 -10.34 -6.80 -1.62
N VAL A 87 -9.38 -6.29 -2.40
CA VAL A 87 -8.57 -5.13 -2.02
C VAL A 87 -8.65 -4.03 -3.07
N LEU A 88 -8.97 -2.81 -2.64
CA LEU A 88 -8.81 -1.59 -3.42
C LEU A 88 -7.74 -0.72 -2.75
N MET A 89 -6.72 -0.34 -3.52
CA MET A 89 -5.64 0.52 -3.05
C MET A 89 -5.46 1.72 -3.96
N LEU A 90 -5.53 2.92 -3.39
CA LEU A 90 -5.13 4.16 -4.04
C LEU A 90 -3.91 4.72 -3.30
N GLN A 91 -2.82 4.89 -4.03
CA GLN A 91 -1.58 5.47 -3.54
C GLN A 91 -1.22 6.72 -4.34
N ARG A 92 -0.66 7.70 -3.63
CA ARG A 92 -0.03 8.87 -4.21
C ARG A 92 1.25 9.15 -3.45
N GLU A 93 2.37 9.14 -4.16
CA GLU A 93 3.67 9.40 -3.56
C GLU A 93 4.35 10.56 -4.31
N GLU A 94 4.83 11.52 -3.53
CA GLU A 94 5.47 12.75 -4.04
C GLU A 94 6.83 12.91 -3.36
N GLY A 95 7.91 12.86 -4.14
CA GLY A 95 9.28 12.93 -3.61
C GLY A 95 9.61 11.83 -2.59
N ALA A 96 8.88 10.72 -2.59
CA ALA A 96 9.00 9.65 -1.62
C ALA A 96 9.94 8.53 -2.09
N THR A 97 10.40 7.71 -1.13
CA THR A 97 11.07 6.44 -1.41
C THR A 97 10.24 5.30 -0.85
N VAL A 98 9.71 4.45 -1.71
CA VAL A 98 8.76 3.40 -1.31
C VAL A 98 9.23 2.02 -1.76
N GLN A 99 9.15 1.06 -0.84
CA GLN A 99 9.34 -0.35 -1.12
C GLN A 99 8.09 -1.13 -0.74
N MET A 100 7.53 -1.84 -1.72
CA MET A 100 6.34 -2.66 -1.56
C MET A 100 6.64 -4.11 -1.90
N LEU A 101 6.33 -5.01 -0.96
CA LEU A 101 6.29 -6.44 -1.19
C LEU A 101 4.87 -6.95 -0.92
N GLN A 102 4.25 -7.48 -1.98
CA GLN A 102 2.87 -7.97 -1.93
C GLN A 102 2.83 -9.45 -2.30
N ARG A 103 2.07 -10.21 -1.52
CA ARG A 103 1.71 -11.58 -1.83
C ARG A 103 0.20 -11.73 -1.78
N GLU A 104 -0.36 -12.23 -2.87
CA GLU A 104 -1.80 -12.36 -3.07
C GLU A 104 -2.12 -13.80 -3.46
N GLU A 105 -3.07 -14.41 -2.76
CA GLU A 105 -3.49 -15.79 -2.97
C GLU A 105 -5.02 -15.85 -3.04
N GLY A 106 -5.57 -16.23 -4.20
CA GLY A 106 -7.02 -16.27 -4.41
C GLY A 106 -7.73 -14.91 -4.22
N ALA A 107 -6.98 -13.81 -4.30
CA ALA A 107 -7.48 -12.46 -4.03
C ALA A 107 -7.96 -11.75 -5.30
N THR A 108 -8.81 -10.74 -5.13
CA THR A 108 -9.12 -9.75 -6.17
C THR A 108 -8.57 -8.41 -5.75
N VAL A 109 -7.60 -7.88 -6.50
CA VAL A 109 -6.89 -6.64 -6.14
C VAL A 109 -6.98 -5.61 -7.25
N GLN A 110 -7.27 -4.37 -6.86
CA GLN A 110 -7.23 -3.20 -7.72
C GLN A 110 -6.29 -2.16 -7.12
N MET A 111 -5.26 -1.80 -7.87
CA MET A 111 -4.25 -0.82 -7.49
C MET A 111 -4.26 0.36 -8.45
N LEU A 112 -4.36 1.57 -7.91
CA LEU A 112 -4.11 2.80 -8.63
C LEU A 112 -2.98 3.57 -7.95
N GLN A 113 -1.94 3.85 -8.71
CA GLN A 113 -0.73 4.51 -8.22
C GLN A 113 -0.44 5.77 -9.01
N ARG A 114 0.05 6.78 -8.30
CA ARG A 114 0.42 8.08 -8.85
C ARG A 114 1.71 8.54 -8.20
N GLU A 115 2.77 8.52 -8.98
CA GLU A 115 4.12 8.77 -8.50
C GLU A 115 4.68 10.02 -9.15
N GLU A 116 5.09 10.99 -8.34
CA GLU A 116 5.69 12.25 -8.81
C GLU A 116 7.05 12.45 -8.13
N GLY A 117 8.14 12.46 -8.92
CA GLY A 117 9.49 12.60 -8.39
C GLY A 117 9.90 11.52 -7.38
N ALA A 118 9.19 10.39 -7.34
CA ALA A 118 9.36 9.33 -6.35
C ALA A 118 10.32 8.22 -6.85
N THR A 119 10.85 7.44 -5.91
CA THR A 119 11.55 6.19 -6.20
C THR A 119 10.76 5.02 -5.61
N VAL A 120 10.22 4.16 -6.46
CA VAL A 120 9.34 3.06 -6.06
C VAL A 120 9.95 1.73 -6.49
N LEU A 121 10.07 0.80 -5.54
CA LEU A 121 10.39 -0.60 -5.82
C LEU A 121 9.21 -1.47 -5.39
N MET A 122 8.68 -2.24 -6.33
CA MET A 122 7.57 -3.14 -6.10
C MET A 122 7.91 -4.57 -6.48
N LEU A 123 7.60 -5.50 -5.58
CA LEU A 123 7.74 -6.93 -5.79
C LEU A 123 6.43 -7.62 -5.47
N GLN A 124 5.81 -8.22 -6.48
CA GLN A 124 4.50 -8.87 -6.35
C GLN A 124 4.58 -10.36 -6.65
N ARG A 125 3.86 -11.15 -5.86
CA ARG A 125 3.61 -12.55 -6.11
C ARG A 125 2.11 -12.81 -6.04
N GLU A 126 1.56 -13.33 -7.11
CA GLU A 126 0.13 -13.53 -7.28
C GLU A 126 -0.14 -14.99 -7.65
N GLU A 127 -0.99 -15.65 -6.88
CA GLU A 127 -1.34 -17.06 -7.06
C GLU A 127 -2.87 -17.22 -7.09
N GLY A 128 -3.43 -17.64 -8.23
CA GLY A 128 -4.88 -17.74 -8.39
C GLY A 128 -5.64 -16.41 -8.24
N ALA A 129 -4.95 -15.28 -8.36
CA ALA A 129 -5.51 -13.94 -8.10
C ALA A 129 -6.03 -13.26 -9.37
N THR A 130 -6.88 -12.24 -9.19
CA THR A 130 -7.26 -11.29 -10.25
C THR A 130 -6.75 -9.91 -9.88
N VAL A 131 -5.83 -9.37 -10.66
CA VAL A 131 -5.17 -8.09 -10.37
C VAL A 131 -5.37 -7.10 -11.50
N LEU A 132 -5.84 -5.90 -11.15
CA LEU A 132 -5.88 -4.75 -12.03
C LEU A 132 -4.99 -3.66 -11.47
N MET A 133 -4.08 -3.17 -12.30
CA MET A 133 -3.11 -2.16 -11.92
C MET A 133 -3.10 -1.00 -12.92
N LEU A 134 -3.29 0.21 -12.40
CA LEU A 134 -3.17 1.45 -13.16
C LEU A 134 -2.09 2.32 -12.51
N GLN A 135 -1.08 2.71 -13.28
CA GLN A 135 0.00 3.55 -12.77
C GLN A 135 0.15 4.79 -13.65
N ARG A 136 0.39 5.93 -12.98
CA ARG A 136 0.83 7.17 -13.62
C ARG A 136 2.07 7.67 -12.91
N GLU A 137 3.10 7.96 -13.70
CA GLU A 137 4.41 8.32 -13.20
C GLU A 137 4.86 9.62 -13.88
N GLU A 138 5.32 10.59 -13.10
CA GLU A 138 5.86 11.87 -13.58
C GLU A 138 7.22 12.11 -12.92
N GLY A 139 8.31 12.05 -13.70
CA GLY A 139 9.66 12.19 -13.17
C GLY A 139 10.04 11.16 -12.08
N ALA A 140 9.33 10.04 -12.01
CA ALA A 140 9.56 8.97 -11.03
C ALA A 140 10.50 7.88 -11.58
N THR A 141 11.14 7.15 -10.67
CA THR A 141 11.85 5.90 -10.98
C THR A 141 11.10 4.74 -10.36
N VAL A 142 10.45 3.93 -11.20
CA VAL A 142 9.68 2.76 -10.74
C VAL A 142 10.32 1.47 -11.24
N LEU A 143 10.63 0.56 -10.32
CA LEU A 143 11.07 -0.80 -10.63
C LEU A 143 10.03 -1.79 -10.12
N MET A 144 9.47 -2.57 -11.04
CA MET A 144 8.47 -3.59 -10.71
C MET A 144 8.93 -4.98 -11.13
N LEU A 145 8.83 -5.92 -10.21
CA LEU A 145 9.06 -7.35 -10.43
C LEU A 145 7.83 -8.12 -10.02
N GLN A 146 7.38 -9.03 -10.88
CA GLN A 146 6.16 -9.79 -10.65
C GLN A 146 6.33 -11.26 -10.97
N ARG A 147 5.62 -12.08 -10.20
CA ARG A 147 5.49 -13.51 -10.43
C ARG A 147 4.02 -13.90 -10.30
N GLU A 148 3.48 -14.46 -11.37
CA GLU A 148 2.08 -14.84 -11.49
C GLU A 148 1.98 -16.36 -11.70
N GLU A 149 1.11 -17.02 -10.96
CA GLU A 149 0.80 -18.44 -11.10
C GLU A 149 -0.72 -18.65 -11.07
N GLY A 150 -1.30 -19.00 -12.22
CA GLY A 150 -2.76 -19.13 -12.34
C GLY A 150 -3.53 -17.81 -12.11
N ALA A 151 -2.87 -16.66 -12.26
CA ALA A 151 -3.47 -15.35 -12.05
C ALA A 151 -3.97 -14.71 -13.36
N THR A 152 -4.92 -13.78 -13.24
CA THR A 152 -5.36 -12.90 -14.33
C THR A 152 -4.93 -11.47 -14.01
N VAL A 153 -3.98 -10.92 -14.79
CA VAL A 153 -3.41 -9.60 -14.54
C VAL A 153 -3.64 -8.66 -15.70
N LEU A 154 -4.14 -7.47 -15.40
CA LEU A 154 -4.28 -6.36 -16.34
C LEU A 154 -3.51 -5.15 -15.82
N ARG A 155 -2.61 -4.61 -16.66
CA ARG A 155 -1.81 -3.43 -16.34
C ARG A 155 -1.97 -2.33 -17.37
N LEU A 156 -2.09 -1.11 -16.89
CA LEU A 156 -1.94 0.11 -17.67
C LEU A 156 -0.93 1.03 -16.98
N GLN A 157 0.08 1.47 -17.74
CA GLN A 157 1.11 2.39 -17.26
C GLN A 157 1.13 3.63 -18.16
N ARG A 158 1.29 4.80 -17.53
CA ARG A 158 1.54 6.07 -18.22
C ARG A 158 2.72 6.76 -17.56
N GLU A 159 3.79 6.93 -18.33
CA GLU A 159 4.99 7.66 -17.92
C GLU A 159 5.01 9.02 -18.62
N GLU A 160 5.17 10.09 -17.84
CA GLU A 160 5.39 11.45 -18.32
C GLU A 160 6.81 11.89 -17.93
N GLY A 161 7.71 11.87 -18.92
CA GLY A 161 9.09 12.32 -18.74
C GLY A 161 9.27 13.82 -19.02
N LEU A 162 10.14 14.46 -18.27
CA LEU A 162 10.77 15.73 -18.69
C LEU A 162 11.68 15.42 -19.88
N GLN A 163 11.18 15.68 -21.10
CA GLN A 163 12.05 15.80 -22.28
C GLN A 163 13.01 16.97 -22.05
N SER A 164 14.27 16.67 -21.76
CA SER A 164 15.38 17.62 -21.83
C SER A 164 16.44 17.11 -22.80
#